data_AF-A0A328DQQ1-F1
#
_entry.id   AF-A0A328DQQ1-F1
#
_cell.length_a   1.000
_cell.length_b   1.000
_cell.length_c   1.000
_cell.angle_alpha   90.00
_cell.angle_beta   90.00
_cell.angle_gamma   90.00
#
_symmetry.space_group_name_H-M   'P 1'
#
loop_
_entity.id
_entity.type
_entity.pdbx_description
1 polymer ?
#
loop_
_entity_poly.entity_id
_entity_poly.type
_entity_poly.pdbx_seq_one_letter_code
_entity_poly.pdbx_strand_id
1 'polypeptide(L)'
;MEGTSRALSNTIRFVALLGSHALGSNPRFMATAVDLGRELVRRKIRLTYGGGNVGLQGAVASTVYNNGGRVKGFIPGYIATRGVYGPTYGAEYTVSSNYYKYFEMNHIVEAFIVLPGMNNL
;
A
#
# COMPACT_ATOMS: atom_id res chain seq x y z
N MET A 1 -26.15 37.51 6.04
CA MET A 1 -25.08 36.67 6.65
C MET A 1 -25.19 35.29 6.00
N GLU A 2 -24.53 35.10 4.86
CA GLU A 2 -24.54 33.81 4.16
C GLU A 2 -23.62 32.82 4.88
N GLY A 3 -24.22 31.78 5.43
CA GLY A 3 -23.49 30.64 5.98
C GLY A 3 -22.88 29.85 4.83
N THR A 4 -21.60 30.07 4.58
CA THR A 4 -20.82 29.25 3.65
C THR A 4 -20.71 27.83 4.23
N SER A 5 -21.63 26.94 3.85
CA SER A 5 -21.47 25.51 4.03
C SER A 5 -20.30 25.05 3.16
N ARG A 6 -19.10 25.09 3.73
CA ARG A 6 -17.91 24.49 3.13
C ARG A 6 -18.13 22.99 3.19
N ALA A 7 -18.70 22.41 2.13
CA ALA A 7 -18.74 20.97 1.97
C ALA A 7 -17.31 20.44 2.22
N LEU A 8 -17.12 19.69 3.30
CA LEU A 8 -15.85 19.02 3.56
C LEU A 8 -15.59 18.14 2.34
N SER A 9 -14.56 18.47 1.56
CA SER A 9 -14.15 17.65 0.43
C SER A 9 -13.63 16.34 0.99
N ASN A 10 -14.48 15.32 1.04
CA ASN A 10 -14.17 13.96 1.52
C ASN A 10 -13.29 13.21 0.51
N THR A 11 -12.22 13.84 0.03
CA THR A 11 -11.31 13.26 -0.97
C THR A 11 -10.18 12.52 -0.27
N ILE A 12 -10.17 11.20 -0.36
CA ILE A 12 -9.06 10.35 0.08
C ILE A 12 -7.82 10.65 -0.77
N ARG A 13 -6.68 10.88 -0.13
CA ARG A 13 -5.37 11.19 -0.71
C ARG A 13 -4.27 10.23 -0.26
N PHE A 14 -4.50 9.42 0.78
CA PHE A 14 -3.53 8.44 1.26
C PHE A 14 -4.23 7.18 1.77
N VAL A 15 -3.89 6.03 1.17
CA VAL A 15 -4.42 4.72 1.55
C VAL A 15 -3.32 3.76 1.98
N ALA A 16 -3.65 2.89 2.93
CA ALA A 16 -2.85 1.74 3.31
C ALA A 16 -3.35 0.48 2.60
N LEU A 17 -2.41 -0.30 2.08
CA LEU A 17 -2.69 -1.61 1.49
C LEU A 17 -2.31 -2.71 2.46
N LEU A 18 -3.27 -3.56 2.78
CA LEU A 18 -3.12 -4.76 3.61
C LEU A 18 -3.45 -6.00 2.78
N GLY A 19 -2.98 -7.17 3.19
CA GLY A 19 -3.27 -8.45 2.53
C GLY A 19 -2.02 -9.22 2.13
N SER A 20 -2.16 -10.17 1.22
CA SER A 20 -1.13 -11.19 1.01
C SER A 20 0.05 -10.75 0.13
N HIS A 21 1.21 -11.34 0.42
CA HIS A 21 2.41 -11.34 -0.43
C HIS A 21 2.40 -12.51 -1.43
N ALA A 22 1.34 -13.33 -1.45
CA ALA A 22 1.12 -14.37 -2.45
C ALA A 22 0.26 -13.83 -3.61
N LEU A 23 0.33 -14.50 -4.76
CA LEU A 23 -0.49 -14.19 -5.94
C LEU A 23 -1.94 -14.65 -5.79
N GLY A 24 -2.19 -15.63 -4.92
CA GLY A 24 -3.43 -16.41 -4.89
C GLY A 24 -3.51 -17.40 -6.06
N SER A 25 -4.55 -18.24 -6.07
CA SER A 25 -4.79 -19.23 -7.13
C SER A 25 -5.58 -18.69 -8.31
N ASN A 26 -6.26 -17.53 -8.14
CA ASN A 26 -7.07 -16.93 -9.18
C ASN A 26 -6.29 -15.82 -9.92
N PRO A 27 -6.00 -15.99 -11.22
CA PRO A 27 -5.23 -15.00 -11.99
C PRO A 27 -5.92 -13.63 -12.07
N ARG A 28 -7.24 -13.56 -11.86
CA ARG A 28 -7.97 -12.27 -11.81
C ARG A 28 -7.46 -11.35 -10.72
N PHE A 29 -6.95 -11.87 -9.60
CA PHE A 29 -6.43 -11.04 -8.51
C PHE A 29 -5.24 -10.18 -8.95
N MET A 30 -4.35 -10.73 -9.79
CA MET A 30 -3.23 -9.97 -10.32
C MET A 30 -3.70 -8.83 -11.23
N ALA A 31 -4.62 -9.12 -12.15
CA ALA A 31 -5.20 -8.08 -13.02
C ALA A 31 -5.86 -6.96 -12.19
N THR A 32 -6.66 -7.33 -11.19
CA THR A 32 -7.30 -6.36 -10.28
C THR A 32 -6.28 -5.56 -9.46
N ALA A 33 -5.17 -6.16 -9.03
CA ALA A 33 -4.10 -5.44 -8.33
C ALA A 33 -3.43 -4.39 -9.23
N VAL A 34 -3.16 -4.73 -10.49
CA VAL A 34 -2.63 -3.78 -11.48
C VAL A 34 -3.62 -2.65 -11.75
N ASP A 35 -4.90 -2.97 -11.96
CA ASP A 35 -5.93 -1.96 -12.21
C ASP A 35 -6.15 -1.04 -11.01
N LEU A 36 -6.09 -1.59 -9.78
CA LEU A 36 -6.08 -0.80 -8.56
C LEU A 36 -4.91 0.19 -8.55
N GLY A 37 -3.69 -0.27 -8.84
CA GLY A 37 -2.51 0.59 -8.89
C GLY A 37 -2.65 1.75 -9.89
N ARG A 38 -3.17 1.46 -11.09
CA ARG A 38 -3.47 2.49 -12.11
C ARG A 38 -4.48 3.51 -11.62
N GLU A 39 -5.53 3.04 -10.94
CA GLU A 39 -6.59 3.93 -10.44
C GLU A 39 -6.10 4.85 -9.31
N LEU A 40 -5.22 4.34 -8.43
CA LEU A 40 -4.59 5.16 -7.40
C LEU A 40 -3.75 6.29 -8.02
N VAL A 41 -2.97 5.99 -9.06
CA VAL A 41 -2.18 7.00 -9.79
C VAL A 41 -3.09 8.01 -10.48
N ARG A 42 -4.13 7.54 -11.20
CA ARG A 42 -5.08 8.40 -11.91
C ARG A 42 -5.76 9.41 -10.96
N ARG A 43 -6.09 8.96 -9.75
CA ARG A 43 -6.70 9.79 -8.69
C ARG A 43 -5.69 10.58 -7.86
N LYS A 44 -4.38 10.44 -8.12
CA LYS A 44 -3.29 11.06 -7.35
C LYS A 44 -3.32 10.68 -5.86
N ILE A 45 -3.72 9.44 -5.57
CA ILE A 45 -3.76 8.87 -4.23
C ILE A 45 -2.40 8.26 -3.91
N ARG A 46 -1.86 8.61 -2.74
CA ARG A 46 -0.60 8.05 -2.22
C ARG A 46 -0.85 6.67 -1.62
N LEU A 47 0.15 5.81 -1.70
CA LEU A 47 0.08 4.43 -1.24
C LEU A 47 1.09 4.16 -0.14
N THR A 48 0.67 3.49 0.93
CA THR A 48 1.58 2.85 1.90
C THR A 48 1.28 1.36 2.02
N TYR A 49 2.30 0.55 2.27
CA TYR A 49 2.17 -0.91 2.29
C TYR A 49 3.32 -1.59 3.06
N GLY A 50 3.35 -2.93 3.08
CA GLY A 50 4.31 -3.73 3.86
C GLY A 50 5.75 -3.81 3.34
N GLY A 51 6.12 -3.05 2.31
CA GLY A 51 7.51 -2.93 1.83
C GLY A 51 8.05 -4.10 0.98
N GLY A 52 7.38 -5.25 0.92
CA GLY A 52 7.82 -6.35 0.03
C GLY A 52 7.71 -6.00 -1.46
N ASN A 53 8.36 -6.75 -2.35
CA ASN A 53 8.30 -6.49 -3.80
C ASN A 53 7.58 -7.58 -4.60
N VAL A 54 6.93 -8.52 -3.90
CA VAL A 54 6.29 -9.71 -4.48
C VAL A 54 4.77 -9.75 -4.23
N GLY A 55 4.09 -10.65 -4.94
CA GLY A 55 2.66 -10.90 -4.76
C GLY A 55 1.76 -9.76 -5.17
N LEU A 56 0.53 -9.76 -4.68
CA LEU A 56 -0.45 -8.73 -5.02
C LEU A 56 -0.05 -7.36 -4.46
N GLN A 57 0.50 -7.30 -3.24
CA GLN A 57 1.01 -6.03 -2.70
C GLN A 57 2.13 -5.45 -3.57
N GLY A 58 3.10 -6.27 -3.98
CA GLY A 58 4.17 -5.85 -4.88
C GLY A 58 3.65 -5.41 -6.25
N ALA A 59 2.61 -6.05 -6.78
CA ALA A 59 1.98 -5.66 -8.04
C ALA A 59 1.31 -4.28 -7.96
N VAL A 60 0.56 -3.99 -6.88
CA VAL A 60 -0.01 -2.65 -6.68
C VAL A 60 1.10 -1.61 -6.52
N ALA A 61 2.08 -1.88 -5.64
CA ALA A 61 3.16 -0.95 -5.33
C ALA A 61 4.03 -0.63 -6.55
N SER A 62 4.44 -1.66 -7.31
CA SER A 62 5.19 -1.49 -8.56
C SER A 62 4.40 -0.70 -9.59
N THR A 63 3.11 -0.99 -9.76
CA THR A 63 2.26 -0.25 -10.70
C THR A 63 2.17 1.22 -10.31
N VAL A 64 1.95 1.54 -9.03
CA VAL A 64 1.90 2.94 -8.58
C VAL A 64 3.24 3.63 -8.79
N TYR A 65 4.34 3.02 -8.36
CA TYR A 65 5.68 3.59 -8.45
C TYR A 65 6.13 3.83 -9.90
N ASN A 66 6.01 2.81 -10.76
CA ASN A 66 6.46 2.90 -12.15
C ASN A 66 5.63 3.88 -13.00
N ASN A 67 4.42 4.23 -12.57
CA ASN A 67 3.58 5.23 -13.21
C ASN A 67 3.69 6.62 -12.54
N GLY A 68 4.74 6.87 -11.74
CA GLY A 68 5.04 8.17 -11.14
C GLY A 68 4.21 8.51 -9.89
N GLY A 69 3.49 7.54 -9.33
CA GLY A 69 2.79 7.69 -8.06
C GLY A 69 3.73 7.67 -6.85
N ARG A 70 3.23 8.09 -5.69
CA ARG A 70 4.00 8.12 -4.44
C ARG A 70 3.71 6.90 -3.58
N VAL A 71 4.75 6.14 -3.27
CA VAL A 71 4.68 4.90 -2.48
C VAL A 71 5.62 4.99 -1.27
N LYS A 72 5.14 4.53 -0.11
CA LYS A 72 5.96 4.29 1.10
C LYS A 72 5.85 2.83 1.52
N GLY A 73 6.97 2.14 1.64
CA GLY A 73 7.02 0.76 2.16
C GLY A 73 7.54 0.75 3.59
N PHE A 74 6.82 0.09 4.50
CA PHE A 74 7.28 -0.12 5.88
C PHE A 74 7.67 -1.58 6.08
N ILE A 75 8.96 -1.82 6.32
CA ILE A 75 9.51 -3.17 6.47
C ILE A 75 10.16 -3.33 7.85
N PRO A 76 9.83 -4.38 8.62
CA PRO A 76 10.55 -4.63 9.86
C PRO A 76 12.03 -4.95 9.57
N GLY A 77 12.95 -4.38 10.36
CA GLY A 77 14.39 -4.51 10.10
C GLY A 77 14.87 -5.96 10.05
N TYR A 78 14.30 -6.84 10.87
CA TYR A 78 14.62 -8.28 10.85
C TYR A 78 14.17 -9.01 9.58
N ILE A 79 13.23 -8.45 8.81
CA ILE A 79 12.81 -8.98 7.50
C ILE A 79 13.73 -8.42 6.42
N ALA A 80 14.05 -7.12 6.48
CA ALA A 80 14.95 -6.46 5.53
C ALA A 80 16.33 -7.13 5.51
N THR A 81 16.89 -7.46 6.68
CA THR A 81 18.22 -8.10 6.79
C THR A 81 18.27 -9.53 6.26
N ARG A 82 17.12 -10.22 6.18
CA ARG A 82 17.06 -11.61 5.70
C ARG A 82 17.03 -11.72 4.17
N GLY A 83 16.90 -10.61 3.44
CA GLY A 83 16.87 -10.61 1.97
C GLY A 83 15.69 -11.40 1.38
N VAL A 84 14.60 -11.55 2.13
CA VAL A 84 13.41 -12.34 1.72
C VAL A 84 12.71 -11.71 0.51
N TYR A 85 12.81 -10.38 0.40
CA TYR A 85 12.25 -9.61 -0.70
C TYR A 85 13.37 -8.88 -1.44
N GLY A 86 13.15 -8.58 -2.71
CA GLY A 86 13.98 -7.64 -3.44
C GLY A 86 13.67 -6.18 -3.06
N PRO A 87 14.21 -5.21 -3.81
CA PRO A 87 14.10 -3.79 -3.47
C PRO A 87 12.65 -3.32 -3.32
N THR A 88 12.38 -2.54 -2.27
CA THR A 88 11.09 -1.89 -2.03
C THR A 88 10.75 -0.93 -3.17
N TYR A 89 9.48 -0.88 -3.57
CA TYR A 89 8.99 0.15 -4.47
C TYR A 89 8.68 1.44 -3.71
N GLY A 90 9.29 2.54 -4.12
CA GLY A 90 9.16 3.84 -3.45
C GLY A 90 10.12 4.00 -2.27
N ALA A 91 9.74 4.86 -1.32
CA ALA A 91 10.56 5.12 -0.15
C ALA A 91 10.43 3.96 0.86
N GLU A 92 11.55 3.36 1.23
CA GLU A 92 11.62 2.31 2.24
C GLU A 92 11.83 2.91 3.64
N TYR A 93 11.03 2.46 4.60
CA TYR A 93 11.13 2.82 6.01
C TYR A 93 11.29 1.54 6.83
N THR A 94 12.47 1.38 7.43
CA THR A 94 12.73 0.27 8.34
C THR A 94 12.11 0.55 9.72
N VAL A 95 11.37 -0.41 10.26
CA VAL A 95 10.72 -0.32 11.58
C VAL A 95 11.15 -1.43 12.53
N SER A 96 10.95 -1.23 13.83
CA SER A 96 11.41 -2.16 14.88
C SER A 96 10.60 -3.45 14.96
N SER A 97 9.32 -3.44 14.57
CA SER A 97 8.45 -4.62 14.67
C SER A 97 7.26 -4.54 13.70
N ASN A 98 6.52 -5.66 13.56
CA ASN A 98 5.25 -5.68 12.83
C ASN A 98 4.19 -4.78 13.49
N TYR A 99 4.20 -4.63 14.81
CA TYR A 99 3.31 -3.70 15.50
C TYR A 99 3.57 -2.26 15.04
N TYR A 100 4.83 -1.82 15.11
CA TYR A 100 5.21 -0.47 14.68
C TYR A 100 4.99 -0.27 13.17
N LYS A 101 5.15 -1.31 12.35
CA LYS A 101 4.79 -1.26 10.92
C LYS A 101 3.35 -0.82 10.71
N TYR A 102 2.39 -1.49 11.36
CA TYR A 102 0.98 -1.14 11.21
C TYR A 102 0.61 0.16 11.94
N PHE A 103 1.28 0.48 13.05
CA PHE A 103 1.14 1.75 13.75
C PHE A 103 1.49 2.94 12.85
N GLU A 104 2.68 2.92 12.24
CA GLU A 104 3.13 3.97 11.30
C GLU A 104 2.23 4.07 10.07
N MET A 105 1.82 2.92 9.50
CA MET A 105 0.87 2.90 8.38
C MET A 105 -0.48 3.51 8.77
N ASN A 106 -1.00 3.19 9.96
CA ASN A 106 -2.29 3.71 10.44
C ASN A 106 -2.24 5.22 10.69
N HIS A 107 -1.12 5.73 11.18
CA HIS A 107 -0.97 7.14 11.52
C HIS A 107 -1.03 8.10 10.31
N ILE A 108 -0.69 7.61 9.11
CA ILE A 108 -0.53 8.47 7.93
C ILE A 108 -1.67 8.37 6.89
N VAL A 109 -2.60 7.43 7.06
CA VAL A 109 -3.62 7.12 6.04
C VAL A 109 -5.03 7.52 6.43
N GLU A 110 -5.86 7.73 5.42
CA GLU A 110 -7.28 8.07 5.57
C GLU A 110 -8.19 6.85 5.34
N ALA A 111 -7.67 5.79 4.71
CA ALA A 111 -8.41 4.56 4.45
C ALA A 111 -7.48 3.34 4.29
N PHE A 112 -8.08 2.16 4.42
CA PHE A 112 -7.44 0.86 4.21
C PHE A 112 -8.08 0.13 3.03
N ILE A 113 -7.25 -0.52 2.22
CA ILE A 113 -7.65 -1.45 1.17
C ILE A 113 -7.09 -2.81 1.54
N VAL A 114 -7.95 -3.82 1.65
CA VAL A 114 -7.56 -5.19 2.01
C VAL A 114 -7.64 -6.05 0.75
N LEU A 115 -6.48 -6.58 0.33
CA LEU A 115 -6.38 -7.50 -0.79
C LEU A 115 -6.70 -8.94 -0.38
N PRO A 116 -7.25 -9.75 -1.30
CA PRO A 116 -7.48 -11.17 -1.05
C PRO A 116 -6.17 -11.94 -0.84
N GLY A 117 -6.19 -12.90 0.06
CA GLY A 117 -5.12 -13.88 0.27
C GLY A 117 -5.07 -14.37 1.72
N MET A 118 -4.40 -15.50 1.97
CA MET A 118 -4.38 -16.12 3.30
C MET A 118 -3.79 -15.16 4.34
N ASN A 119 -4.63 -14.77 5.29
CA ASN A 119 -4.23 -14.19 6.56
C ASN A 119 -3.68 -15.33 7.41
N ASN A 120 -2.37 -15.49 7.50
CA ASN A 120 -1.81 -16.02 8.74
C ASN A 120 -1.52 -14.79 9.59
N LEU A 121 -2.55 -14.36 10.33
CA LEU A 121 -2.37 -13.52 11.52
C LEU A 121 -1.46 -14.27 12.50
#